data_AF-A0A7W0C831-F1
#
_entry.id   AF-A0A7W0C831-F1
#
_cell.length_a   1.000
_cell.length_b   1.000
_cell.length_c   1.000
_cell.angle_alpha   90.00
_cell.angle_beta   90.00
_cell.angle_gamma   90.00
#
_symmetry.space_group_name_H-M   'P 1'
#
loop_
_entity.id
_entity.type
_entity.pdbx_description
1 polymer ?
#
loop_
_entity_poly.entity_id
_entity_poly.type
_entity_poly.pdbx_seq_one_letter_code
_entity_poly.pdbx_strand_id
1 'polypeptide(L)'
;MNQQIKIKKIVSLTALLSFLVVVLNSIALYIAPQGRVAHWVDWRFLGLTKTQWSDQHILVGLLFLIALCLHIDIAATPDSRIRQIVDQHDMEPADVYEIIKSAADNRPDL
;
A
#
# COMPACT_ATOMS: atom_id res chain seq x y z
N MET A 1 -0.88 18.44 16.31
CA MET A 1 -1.77 17.27 16.10
C MET A 1 -1.34 16.55 14.81
N ASN A 2 -0.72 15.36 14.92
CA ASN A 2 0.05 14.70 13.86
C ASN A 2 -0.79 14.23 12.65
N GLN A 3 -0.85 15.07 11.60
CA GLN A 3 -1.48 14.74 10.33
C GLN A 3 -0.75 13.62 9.56
N GLN A 4 0.58 13.55 9.70
CA GLN A 4 1.41 12.56 9.01
C GLN A 4 1.02 11.11 9.34
N ILE A 5 0.80 10.79 10.63
CA ILE A 5 0.43 9.44 11.07
C ILE A 5 -0.95 9.03 10.54
N LYS A 6 -1.89 9.97 10.41
CA LYS A 6 -3.24 9.68 9.90
C LYS A 6 -3.19 9.28 8.42
N ILE A 7 -2.40 9.97 7.61
CA ILE A 7 -2.24 9.68 6.18
C ILE A 7 -1.61 8.30 5.96
N LYS A 8 -0.56 7.94 6.72
CA LYS A 8 0.08 6.60 6.60
C LYS A 8 -0.93 5.46 6.82
N LYS A 9 -1.79 5.59 7.84
CA LYS A 9 -2.83 4.60 8.16
C LYS A 9 -3.89 4.50 7.07
N ILE A 10 -4.34 5.63 6.54
CA ILE A 10 -5.34 5.67 5.46
C ILE A 10 -4.78 5.02 4.19
N VAL A 11 -3.57 5.39 3.78
CA VAL A 11 -2.93 4.84 2.57
C VAL A 11 -2.73 3.33 2.71
N SER A 12 -2.29 2.84 3.88
CA SER A 12 -2.14 1.40 4.12
C SER A 12 -3.46 0.64 4.06
N LEU A 13 -4.53 1.18 4.66
CA LEU A 13 -5.85 0.56 4.63
C LEU A 13 -6.44 0.56 3.20
N THR A 14 -6.29 1.67 2.47
CA THR A 14 -6.72 1.79 1.07
C THR A 14 -5.96 0.82 0.17
N ALA A 15 -4.64 0.67 0.35
CA ALA A 15 -3.84 -0.29 -0.41
C ALA A 15 -4.27 -1.74 -0.14
N LEU A 16 -4.51 -2.10 1.13
CA LEU A 16 -5.01 -3.44 1.49
C LEU A 16 -6.40 -3.70 0.91
N LEU A 17 -7.31 -2.74 1.04
CA LEU A 17 -8.69 -2.91 0.58
C LEU A 17 -8.75 -3.00 -0.95
N SER A 18 -8.03 -2.14 -1.67
CA SER A 18 -7.95 -2.19 -3.13
C SER A 18 -7.31 -3.48 -3.62
N PHE A 19 -6.28 -3.99 -2.94
CA PHE A 19 -5.71 -5.31 -3.22
C PHE A 19 -6.76 -6.43 -3.16
N LEU A 20 -7.55 -6.48 -2.07
CA LEU A 20 -8.60 -7.48 -1.91
C LEU A 20 -9.64 -7.40 -3.05
N VAL A 21 -10.07 -6.20 -3.40
CA VAL A 21 -11.06 -6.00 -4.48
C VAL A 21 -10.48 -6.39 -5.85
N VAL A 22 -9.20 -6.08 -6.13
CA VAL A 22 -8.52 -6.52 -7.37
C VAL A 22 -8.49 -8.05 -7.45
N VAL A 23 -8.13 -8.73 -6.36
CA VAL A 23 -8.10 -10.20 -6.31
C VAL A 23 -9.47 -10.81 -6.57
N LEU A 24 -10.53 -10.26 -5.95
CA LEU A 24 -11.90 -10.72 -6.20
C LEU A 24 -12.32 -10.55 -7.67
N ASN A 25 -11.99 -9.39 -8.26
CA ASN A 25 -12.23 -9.14 -9.68
C ASN A 25 -11.43 -10.10 -10.58
N SER A 26 -10.17 -10.39 -10.24
CA SER A 26 -9.33 -11.35 -10.97
C SER A 26 -9.90 -12.76 -10.92
N ILE A 27 -10.42 -13.21 -9.77
CA ILE A 27 -11.08 -14.51 -9.65
C ILE A 27 -12.34 -14.56 -10.51
N ALA A 28 -13.17 -13.51 -10.48
CA ALA A 28 -14.38 -13.42 -11.31
C ALA A 28 -14.05 -13.49 -12.81
N LEU A 29 -13.01 -12.76 -13.25
CA LEU A 29 -12.54 -12.77 -14.64
C LEU A 29 -11.85 -14.07 -15.05
N TYR A 30 -11.20 -14.78 -14.11
CA TYR A 30 -10.59 -16.09 -14.35
C TYR A 30 -11.66 -17.16 -14.64
N ILE A 31 -12.79 -17.10 -13.93
CA ILE A 31 -13.93 -18.00 -14.17
C ILE A 31 -14.70 -17.61 -15.44
N ALA A 32 -14.65 -16.33 -15.84
CA ALA A 32 -15.42 -15.84 -16.97
C ALA A 32 -15.00 -16.51 -18.29
N PRO A 33 -15.96 -17.07 -19.07
CA PRO A 33 -15.66 -17.74 -20.32
C PRO A 33 -15.11 -16.76 -21.38
N GLN A 34 -14.47 -17.30 -22.41
CA GLN A 34 -13.85 -16.52 -23.49
C GLN A 34 -14.87 -15.59 -24.16
N GLY A 35 -14.44 -14.39 -24.58
CA GLY A 35 -15.34 -13.26 -24.88
C GLY A 35 -16.52 -13.57 -25.81
N ARG A 36 -16.34 -14.46 -26.80
CA ARG A 36 -17.43 -14.89 -27.67
C ARG A 36 -18.46 -15.76 -26.95
N VAL A 37 -18.01 -16.75 -26.17
CA VAL A 37 -18.90 -17.63 -25.40
C VAL A 37 -19.63 -16.84 -24.31
N ALA A 38 -18.95 -15.90 -23.66
CA ALA A 38 -19.56 -15.05 -22.62
C ALA A 38 -20.77 -14.26 -23.12
N HIS A 39 -20.71 -13.75 -24.35
CA HIS A 39 -21.83 -13.02 -24.95
C HIS A 39 -22.98 -13.94 -25.37
N TRP A 40 -22.68 -15.17 -25.79
CA TRP A 40 -23.71 -16.12 -26.24
C TRP A 40 -24.48 -16.76 -25.10
N VAL A 41 -23.88 -16.86 -23.92
CA VAL A 41 -24.52 -17.48 -22.73
C VAL A 41 -25.07 -16.43 -21.75
N ASP A 42 -25.10 -15.15 -22.13
CA ASP A 42 -25.43 -14.04 -21.24
C ASP A 42 -24.74 -14.17 -19.87
N TRP A 43 -23.41 -14.36 -19.89
CA TRP A 43 -22.68 -14.66 -18.67
C TRP A 43 -22.81 -13.51 -17.66
N ARG A 44 -23.30 -13.85 -16.47
CA ARG A 44 -23.43 -12.93 -15.34
C ARG A 44 -22.88 -13.58 -14.09
N PHE A 45 -22.06 -12.84 -13.35
CA PHE A 45 -21.59 -13.24 -12.04
C PHE A 45 -21.95 -12.15 -11.04
N LEU A 46 -22.65 -12.54 -9.97
CA LEU A 46 -23.26 -11.60 -9.00
C LEU A 46 -24.08 -10.48 -9.66
N GLY A 47 -24.77 -10.80 -10.76
CA GLY A 47 -25.62 -9.85 -11.50
C GLY A 47 -24.88 -8.92 -12.47
N LEU A 48 -23.55 -8.92 -12.49
CA LEU A 48 -22.72 -8.13 -13.40
C LEU A 48 -22.25 -8.94 -14.61
N THR A 49 -22.14 -8.30 -15.77
CA THR A 49 -21.62 -8.91 -16.99
C THR A 49 -20.09 -9.00 -16.96
N LYS A 50 -19.51 -9.83 -17.83
CA LYS A 50 -18.05 -9.94 -17.98
C LYS A 50 -17.38 -8.59 -18.23
N THR A 51 -18.00 -7.75 -19.05
CA THR A 51 -17.48 -6.40 -19.37
C THR A 51 -17.44 -5.52 -18.13
N GLN A 52 -18.51 -5.51 -17.33
CA GLN A 52 -18.57 -4.73 -16.10
C GLN A 52 -17.51 -5.16 -15.07
N TRP A 53 -17.29 -6.47 -14.91
CA TRP A 53 -16.19 -7.01 -14.11
C TRP A 53 -14.81 -6.56 -14.63
N SER A 54 -14.63 -6.52 -15.95
CA SER A 54 -13.39 -6.06 -16.58
C SER A 54 -13.14 -4.57 -16.33
N ASP A 55 -14.17 -3.73 -16.50
CA ASP A 55 -14.07 -2.28 -16.30
C ASP A 55 -13.71 -1.96 -14.85
N GLN A 56 -14.38 -2.64 -13.91
CA GLN A 56 -14.11 -2.47 -12.49
C GLN A 56 -12.71 -2.99 -12.11
N HIS A 57 -12.27 -4.11 -12.69
CA HIS A 57 -10.91 -4.62 -12.50
C HIS A 57 -9.84 -3.61 -12.91
N ILE A 58 -10.00 -2.95 -14.07
CA ILE A 58 -9.05 -1.96 -14.56
C ILE A 58 -9.02 -0.74 -13.64
N LEU A 59 -10.19 -0.19 -13.28
CA LEU A 59 -10.28 0.99 -12.43
C LEU A 59 -9.72 0.75 -11.02
N VAL A 60 -10.10 -0.36 -10.39
CA VAL A 60 -9.59 -0.72 -9.05
C VAL A 60 -8.12 -1.12 -9.11
N GLY A 61 -7.68 -1.79 -10.19
CA GLY A 61 -6.28 -2.12 -10.43
C GLY A 61 -5.40 -0.88 -10.53
N LEU A 62 -5.84 0.14 -11.27
CA LEU A 62 -5.15 1.42 -11.35
C LEU A 62 -5.09 2.12 -9.98
N LEU A 63 -6.20 2.11 -9.24
CA LEU A 63 -6.24 2.67 -7.88
C LEU A 63 -5.27 1.94 -6.94
N PHE A 64 -5.21 0.60 -7.02
CA PHE A 64 -4.26 -0.20 -6.25
C PHE A 64 -2.81 0.15 -6.60
N LEU A 65 -2.46 0.31 -7.88
CA LEU A 65 -1.11 0.71 -8.28
C LEU A 65 -0.72 2.08 -7.71
N ILE A 66 -1.61 3.07 -7.78
CA ILE A 66 -1.36 4.40 -7.19
C ILE A 66 -1.20 4.29 -5.67
N ALA A 67 -2.09 3.54 -5.00
CA ALA A 67 -2.01 3.32 -3.56
C ALA A 67 -0.73 2.57 -3.14
N LEU A 68 -0.26 1.64 -3.96
CA LEU A 68 0.97 0.86 -3.73
C LEU A 68 2.21 1.76 -3.85
N CYS A 69 2.29 2.62 -4.86
CA CYS A 69 3.37 3.60 -4.97
C CYS A 69 3.44 4.49 -3.72
N LEU A 70 2.29 5.06 -3.33
CA LEU A 70 2.20 5.90 -2.12
C LEU A 70 2.52 5.12 -0.84
N HIS A 71 2.16 3.83 -0.76
CA HIS A 71 2.43 2.99 0.39
C HIS A 71 3.94 2.78 0.59
N ILE A 72 4.68 2.53 -0.50
CA ILE A 72 6.13 2.32 -0.46
C ILE A 72 6.83 3.62 -0.05
N ASP A 73 6.51 4.75 -0.68
CA ASP A 73 7.18 6.03 -0.41
C ASP A 73 6.99 6.50 1.05
N ILE A 74 5.78 6.34 1.58
CA ILE A 74 5.45 6.73 2.95
C ILE A 74 6.07 5.78 4.00
N ALA A 75 6.24 4.50 3.66
CA ALA A 75 6.85 3.50 4.53
C ALA A 75 8.38 3.55 4.52
N ALA A 76 8.99 3.87 3.38
CA ALA A 76 10.43 3.77 3.16
C ALA A 76 11.26 4.92 3.76
N THR A 77 10.68 5.86 4.52
CA THR A 77 11.41 7.01 5.09
C THR A 77 12.06 6.67 6.46
N PRO A 78 13.39 6.44 6.55
CA PRO A 78 14.09 6.20 7.81
C PRO A 78 14.02 7.42 8.74
N ASP A 79 13.92 8.61 8.13
CA ASP A 79 13.80 9.92 8.78
C ASP A 79 12.63 9.99 9.78
N SER A 80 11.57 9.21 9.54
CA SER A 80 10.39 9.21 10.40
C SER A 80 10.62 8.58 11.78
N ARG A 81 11.56 7.64 11.91
CA ARG A 81 11.90 7.03 13.22
C ARG A 81 12.85 7.91 14.02
N ILE A 82 13.81 8.55 13.35
CA ILE A 82 14.76 9.46 14.00
C ILE A 82 13.98 10.65 14.58
N ARG A 83 13.11 11.28 13.79
CA ARG A 83 12.24 12.35 14.28
C ARG A 83 11.30 11.92 15.40
N GLN A 84 10.81 10.68 15.38
CA GLN A 84 9.99 10.15 16.47
C GLN A 84 10.78 10.01 17.78
N ILE A 85 12.06 9.60 17.72
CA ILE A 85 12.93 9.47 18.90
C ILE A 85 13.33 10.84 19.45
N VAL A 86 13.66 11.77 18.55
CA VAL A 86 13.93 13.19 18.83
C VAL A 86 12.74 13.82 19.56
N ASP A 87 11.53 13.73 19.00
CA ASP A 87 10.31 14.29 19.60
C ASP A 87 9.95 13.63 20.95
N GLN A 88 10.24 12.34 21.14
CA GLN A 88 9.89 11.61 22.36
C GLN A 88 10.77 11.99 23.55
N HIS A 89 12.00 12.42 23.30
CA HIS A 89 13.00 12.69 24.32
C HIS A 89 13.46 14.16 24.35
N ASP A 90 12.80 15.06 23.59
CA ASP A 90 13.15 16.48 23.47
C ASP A 90 14.64 16.70 23.12
N MET A 91 15.18 15.81 22.29
CA MET A 91 16.59 15.82 21.87
C MET A 91 16.72 16.56 20.53
N GLU A 92 17.83 17.24 20.27
CA GLU A 92 18.06 17.74 18.91
C GLU A 92 18.47 16.58 17.98
N PRO A 93 18.15 16.64 16.67
CA PRO A 93 18.56 15.60 15.72
C PRO A 93 20.08 15.34 15.70
N ALA A 94 20.88 16.34 16.06
CA ALA A 94 22.33 16.23 16.20
C ALA A 94 22.74 15.31 17.36
N ASP A 95 22.05 15.37 18.49
CA ASP A 95 22.33 14.52 19.66
C ASP A 95 22.10 13.05 19.33
N VAL A 96 21.04 12.74 18.58
CA VAL A 96 20.77 11.38 18.10
C VAL A 96 21.86 10.89 17.14
N TYR A 97 22.39 11.79 16.31
CA TYR A 97 23.49 11.46 15.41
C TYR A 97 24.77 11.14 16.19
N GLU A 98 25.09 11.93 17.23
CA GLU A 98 26.22 11.69 18.12
C GLU A 98 26.06 10.39 18.92
N ILE A 99 24.84 10.04 19.36
CA ILE A 99 24.57 8.75 20.01
C ILE A 99 24.79 7.59 19.04
N ILE A 100 24.28 7.67 17.82
CA ILE A 100 24.48 6.61 16.81
C ILE A 100 25.96 6.50 16.43
N LYS A 101 26.66 7.63 16.30
CA LYS A 101 28.09 7.67 15.97
C LYS A 101 28.94 7.10 17.09
N SER A 102 28.71 7.50 18.35
CA SER A 102 29.42 6.96 19.51
C SER A 102 29.15 5.46 19.73
N ALA A 103 27.92 5.01 19.49
CA ALA A 103 27.58 3.59 19.55
C ALA A 103 28.18 2.77 18.39
N ALA A 104 28.39 3.37 17.22
CA ALA A 104 29.08 2.74 16.10
C ALA A 104 30.60 2.68 16.32
N ASP A 105 31.18 3.72 16.89
CA ASP A 105 32.62 3.84 17.18
C ASP A 105 33.03 2.96 18.37
N ASN A 106 32.13 2.77 19.35
CA ASN A 106 32.33 1.94 20.52
C ASN A 106 31.85 0.49 20.34
N ARG A 107 31.74 0.01 19.08
CA ARG A 107 31.48 -1.41 18.85
C ARG A 107 32.74 -2.20 19.20
N PRO A 108 32.71 -3.13 20.17
CA PRO A 108 33.70 -4.19 20.22
C PRO A 108 33.49 -5.04 18.96
N ASP A 109 34.38 -4.81 17.99
CA ASP A 109 34.77 -5.72 16.91
C ASP A 109 33.69 -6.62 16.27
N LEU A 110 33.36 -6.27 15.02
CA LEU A 110 33.44 -7.27 13.95
C LEU A 110 34.92 -7.51 13.60
#